data_AF-A0A0U5K2N1-F1
#
_entry.id   AF-A0A0U5K2N1-F1
#
_cell.length_a   1.000
_cell.length_b   1.000
_cell.length_c   1.000
_cell.angle_alpha   90.00
_cell.angle_beta   90.00
_cell.angle_gamma   90.00
#
_symmetry.space_group_name_H-M   'P 1'
#
loop_
_entity.id
_entity.type
_entity.pdbx_description
1 polymer ?
#
loop_
_entity_poly.entity_id
_entity_poly.type
_entity_poly.pdbx_seq_one_letter_code
_entity_poly.pdbx_strand_id
1 'polypeptide(L)' 'MADDFLNKIANSADKAIHSNESSPYRLKKEGSKTAQIRTNTYKTVKMIAFEQDRKMIDVFDELIRIGLNDPKYEKYVK' A
#
# COMPACT_ATOMS: atom_id res chain seq x y z
N MET A 1 23.03 -16.46 37.94
CA MET A 1 21.54 -16.53 38.03
C MET A 1 20.85 -15.26 37.52
N ALA A 2 21.54 -14.14 37.25
CA ALA A 2 20.93 -12.92 36.69
C ALA A 2 20.72 -12.98 35.17
N ASP A 3 21.59 -13.69 34.45
CA ASP A 3 21.54 -13.79 32.98
C ASP A 3 20.30 -14.52 32.47
N ASP A 4 19.80 -15.49 33.25
CA ASP A 4 18.62 -16.30 32.90
C ASP A 4 17.31 -15.51 33.04
N PHE A 5 17.28 -14.51 33.94
CA PHE A 5 16.14 -13.62 34.12
C PHE A 5 16.04 -12.59 32.99
N LEU A 6 17.18 -12.00 32.60
CA LEU A 6 17.24 -11.06 31.48
C LEU A 6 16.91 -11.75 30.15
N ASN A 7 17.40 -12.98 29.94
CA ASN A 7 17.07 -13.77 28.76
C ASN A 7 15.59 -14.16 28.71
N LYS A 8 14.96 -14.49 29.85
CA LYS A 8 13.51 -14.72 29.91
C LYS A 8 12.72 -13.47 29.55
N ILE A 9 13.12 -12.31 30.07
CA ILE A 9 12.46 -11.03 29.79
C ILE A 9 12.59 -10.67 28.31
N ALA A 10 13.78 -10.80 27.73
CA ALA A 10 14.03 -10.57 26.31
C ALA A 10 13.15 -11.47 25.43
N ASN A 11 13.13 -12.77 25.70
CA ASN A 11 12.30 -13.73 24.95
C ASN A 11 10.80 -13.45 25.08
N SER A 12 10.33 -12.96 26.24
CA SER A 12 8.93 -12.57 26.42
C SER A 12 8.58 -11.24 25.74
N ALA A 13 9.52 -10.29 25.69
CA ALA A 13 9.36 -9.02 25.00
C ALA A 13 9.32 -9.21 23.48
N ASP A 14 10.21 -10.04 22.93
CA ASP A 14 10.20 -10.37 21.50
C ASP A 14 8.90 -11.07 21.09
N LYS A 15 8.40 -12.01 21.90
CA LYS A 15 7.10 -12.64 21.66
C LYS A 15 5.94 -11.65 21.70
N ALA A 16 5.96 -10.66 22.61
CA ALA A 16 4.93 -9.63 22.67
C ALA A 16 5.00 -8.68 21.45
N ILE A 17 6.20 -8.32 20.99
CA ILE A 17 6.42 -7.48 19.80
C ILE A 17 5.95 -8.19 18.53
N HIS A 18 6.28 -9.47 18.36
CA HIS A 18 5.87 -10.27 17.20
C HIS A 18 4.41 -10.75 17.25
N SER A 19 3.80 -10.85 18.43
CA SER A 19 2.37 -11.18 18.56
C SER A 19 1.44 -10.10 17.97
N ASN A 20 1.96 -8.89 17.77
CA ASN A 20 1.23 -7.76 17.23
C ASN A 20 1.19 -7.73 15.68
N GLU A 21 1.77 -8.73 15.02
CA GLU A 21 1.73 -8.87 13.56
C GLU A 21 0.33 -9.22 13.03
N SER A 22 -0.55 -9.81 13.86
CA SER A 22 -1.87 -10.32 13.48
C SER A 22 -3.04 -9.63 14.22
N SER A 23 -2.97 -8.31 14.46
CA SER A 23 -4.13 -7.59 15.00
C SER A 23 -5.30 -7.66 13.99
N PRO A 24 -6.50 -8.17 14.36
CA PRO A 24 -7.67 -8.24 13.49
C PRO A 24 -8.18 -6.85 13.05
N TYR A 25 -7.74 -5.80 13.75
CA TYR A 25 -8.05 -4.40 13.44
C TYR A 25 -7.05 -3.73 12.49
N ARG A 26 -5.97 -4.43 12.10
CA ARG A 26 -5.21 -4.03 10.91
C ARG A 26 -6.09 -4.32 9.69
N LEU A 27 -6.94 -3.36 9.34
CA LEU A 27 -7.47 -3.22 7.98
C LEU A 27 -6.29 -3.47 7.05
N LYS A 28 -6.34 -4.56 6.27
CA LYS A 28 -5.36 -4.82 5.21
C LYS A 28 -5.41 -3.62 4.28
N LYS A 29 -4.54 -2.63 4.52
CA LYS A 29 -4.42 -1.49 3.65
C LYS A 29 -3.86 -2.04 2.35
N GLU A 30 -4.64 -1.92 1.29
CA GLU A 30 -4.17 -2.16 -0.06
C GLU A 30 -2.83 -1.42 -0.23
N GLY A 31 -1.81 -2.15 -0.70
CA GLY A 31 -0.45 -1.64 -0.72
C GLY A 31 -0.31 -0.53 -1.76
N SER A 32 -0.36 0.73 -1.35
CA SER A 32 -0.07 1.86 -2.24
C SER A 32 1.44 2.10 -2.37
N LYS A 33 1.92 2.46 -3.57
CA LYS A 33 3.29 2.91 -3.80
C LYS A 33 3.29 4.31 -4.40
N THR A 34 4.31 5.09 -4.09
CA THR A 34 4.51 6.41 -4.69
C THR A 34 5.20 6.25 -6.06
N ALA A 35 4.68 6.95 -7.07
CA ALA A 35 5.25 7.01 -8.40
C ALA A 35 5.48 8.47 -8.80
N GLN A 36 6.51 8.72 -9.60
CA GLN A 36 6.76 10.04 -10.17
C GLN A 36 5.89 10.24 -11.40
N ILE A 37 5.12 11.33 -11.42
CA ILE A 37 4.20 11.68 -12.50
C ILE A 37 4.42 13.13 -12.91
N ARG A 38 4.20 13.43 -14.20
CA ARG A 38 4.31 14.80 -14.70
C ARG A 38 3.22 15.68 -14.07
N THR A 39 3.59 16.90 -13.70
CA THR A 39 2.68 17.87 -13.05
C THR A 39 1.43 18.15 -13.86
N ASN A 40 1.53 18.19 -15.19
CA ASN A 40 0.37 18.41 -16.06
C ASN A 40 -0.67 17.28 -15.90
N THR A 41 -0.22 16.03 -16.02
CA THR A 41 -1.06 14.84 -15.84
C THR A 41 -1.66 14.79 -14.43
N TYR A 42 -0.87 15.11 -13.40
CA TYR A 42 -1.36 15.17 -12.02
C TYR A 42 -2.54 16.16 -11.86
N LYS A 43 -2.45 17.35 -12.45
CA LYS A 43 -3.52 18.36 -12.40
C LYS A 43 -4.81 17.84 -13.04
N THR A 44 -4.70 17.19 -14.20
CA THR A 44 -5.85 16.60 -14.88
C THR A 44 -6.52 15.52 -14.03
N VAL A 45 -5.76 14.58 -13.48
CA VAL A 45 -6.33 13.52 -12.64
C VAL A 45 -6.95 14.09 -11.36
N LYS A 46 -6.33 15.14 -10.78
CA LYS A 46 -6.88 15.86 -9.64
C LYS A 46 -8.23 16.52 -9.95
N MET A 47 -8.38 17.09 -11.15
CA MET A 47 -9.64 17.68 -11.58
C MET A 47 -10.73 16.62 -11.71
N ILE A 48 -10.43 15.49 -12.35
CA ILE A 48 -11.37 14.36 -12.49
C ILE A 48 -11.80 13.83 -11.13
N ALA A 49 -10.85 13.61 -10.22
CA ALA A 49 -11.13 13.13 -8.87
C ALA A 49 -12.05 14.08 -8.09
N PHE A 50 -11.86 15.39 -8.27
CA PHE A 50 -12.69 16.42 -7.65
C PHE A 50 -14.11 16.44 -8.22
N GLU A 51 -14.26 16.39 -9.55
CA GLU A 51 -15.58 16.40 -10.21
C GLU A 51 -16.41 15.15 -9.89
N GLN A 52 -15.76 14.00 -9.72
CA GLN A 52 -16.44 12.72 -9.47
C GLN A 52 -16.60 12.37 -7.99
N ASP A 53 -16.13 13.22 -7.06
CA ASP A 53 -16.05 12.93 -5.62
C ASP A 53 -15.39 11.56 -5.31
N ARG A 54 -14.29 11.27 -6.03
CA ARG A 54 -13.54 10.01 -5.91
C ARG A 54 -12.15 10.25 -5.37
N LYS A 55 -11.57 9.23 -4.73
CA LYS A 55 -10.18 9.31 -4.29
C LYS A 55 -9.26 9.33 -5.51
N MET A 56 -8.25 10.19 -5.46
CA MET A 56 -7.19 10.27 -6.46
C MET A 56 -6.57 8.91 -6.80
N ILE A 57 -6.33 8.08 -5.79
CA ILE A 57 -5.73 6.75 -5.97
C ILE A 57 -6.61 5.87 -6.86
N ASP A 58 -7.92 5.89 -6.64
CA ASP A 58 -8.87 5.06 -7.39
C ASP A 58 -8.95 5.50 -8.85
N VAL A 59 -8.92 6.82 -9.10
CA VAL A 59 -8.89 7.38 -10.47
C VAL A 59 -7.57 7.05 -11.16
N PHE A 60 -6.45 7.14 -10.45
CA PHE A 60 -5.15 6.75 -11.00
C PHE A 60 -5.10 5.25 -11.35
N ASP A 61 -5.58 4.37 -10.46
CA ASP A 61 -5.60 2.93 -10.70
C ASP A 61 -6.48 2.57 -11.90
N GLU A 62 -7.66 3.19 -12.01
CA GLU A 62 -8.54 2.99 -13.16
C GLU A 62 -7.88 3.39 -14.48
N LEU A 63 -7.27 4.58 -14.55
CA LEU A 63 -6.58 5.05 -15.74
C LEU A 63 -5.39 4.16 -16.12
N ILE A 64 -4.64 3.67 -15.12
CA ILE A 64 -3.52 2.76 -15.35
C ILE A 64 -4.02 1.42 -15.87
N ARG A 65 -5.08 0.83 -15.28
CA ARG A 65 -5.67 -0.43 -15.76
C ARG A 65 -6.19 -0.33 -17.19
N ILE A 66 -6.84 0.78 -17.54
CA ILE A 66 -7.27 1.04 -18.92
C ILE A 66 -6.05 1.06 -19.86
N GLY A 67 -4.98 1.76 -19.48
CA GLY A 67 -3.75 1.79 -20.27
C GLY A 67 -3.04 0.44 -20.39
N LEU A 68 -3.06 -0.37 -19.32
CA LEU A 68 -2.46 -1.71 -19.31
C LEU A 68 -3.26 -2.73 -20.14
N ASN A 69 -4.57 -2.50 -20.33
CA ASN A 69 -5.41 -3.30 -21.21
C ASN A 69 -5.19 -3.02 -22.71
N ASP A 70 -4.30 -2.09 -23.08
CA ASP A 70 -3.90 -1.90 -24.47
C ASP A 70 -3.16 -3.16 -24.98
N PRO A 71 -3.48 -3.67 -26.19
CA PRO A 71 -2.82 -4.82 -26.80
C PRO A 71 -1.29 -4.74 -26.79
N LYS A 72 -0.72 -3.54 -26.78
CA LYS A 72 0.73 -3.31 -26.70
C LYS A 72 1.36 -3.85 -25.41
N TYR A 73 0.61 -3.92 -24.32
CA TYR A 73 1.11 -4.31 -23.00
C TYR A 73 0.63 -5.69 -22.55
N GLU A 74 -0.19 -6.38 -23.35
CA GLU A 74 -0.75 -7.70 -23.04
C GLU A 74 0.31 -8.74 -22.61
N LYS A 75 1.52 -8.66 -23.19
CA LYS A 75 2.66 -9.51 -22.83
C LYS A 75 3.09 -9.40 -21.35
N TYR A 76 2.83 -8.26 -20.71
CA TYR A 76 3.29 -7.94 -19.35
C TYR A 76 2.19 -8.04 -18.29
N VAL A 77 0.93 -8.27 -18.68
CA VAL A 77 -0.24 -8.31 -17.78
C VAL A 77 -0.54 -9.74 -17.27
N LYS A 78 0.35 -10.71 -17.54
CA LYS A 78 0.20 -12.12 -17.12
C LYS A 78 0.32 -12.35 -15.61
#